data_AF-A0A0A0ER14-F1
#
_entry.id   AF-A0A0A0ER14-F1
#
_cell.length_a   1.000
_cell.length_b   1.000
_cell.length_c   1.000
_cell.angle_alpha   90.00
_cell.angle_beta   90.00
_cell.angle_gamma   90.00
#
_symmetry.space_group_name_H-M   'P 1'
#
loop_
_entity.id
_entity.type
_entity.pdbx_description
1 polymer ?
#
loop_
_entity_poly.entity_id
_entity_poly.type
_entity_poly.pdbx_seq_one_letter_code
_entity_poly.pdbx_strand_id
1 'polypeptide(L)'
;MDDFSSMSGTEMFARRDAAESEISGLIGQFVFTYSRFITALHLCVAWHNQGKDLDSYPSIAEDLAAADLLRRIEKQARDKLGSTSLAFKAYKSWLRRAHQIRETRNTVMHSRWSIEAFGRHAIAVTTPVFVEPVKEVIFSADQLRQVCQTCEKLMGELNGLRDKHPL
;
A
#
# COMPACT_ATOMS: atom_id res chain seq x y z
N MET A 1 -12.85 5.52 -27.35
CA MET A 1 -13.37 6.79 -26.82
C MET A 1 -14.87 6.60 -26.79
N ASP A 2 -15.44 6.30 -25.63
CA ASP A 2 -16.89 6.05 -25.52
C ASP A 2 -17.62 7.39 -25.76
N ASP A 3 -18.63 7.39 -26.63
CA ASP A 3 -19.48 8.55 -26.88
C ASP A 3 -20.56 8.65 -25.80
N PHE A 4 -20.27 9.43 -24.76
CA PHE A 4 -21.16 9.62 -23.61
C PHE A 4 -22.32 10.59 -23.87
N SER A 5 -22.38 11.22 -25.04
CA SER A 5 -23.40 12.23 -25.35
C SER A 5 -24.81 11.66 -25.54
N SER A 6 -24.93 10.33 -25.68
CA SER A 6 -26.19 9.62 -25.92
C SER A 6 -26.68 8.77 -24.73
N MET A 7 -25.96 8.78 -23.59
CA MET A 7 -26.28 7.93 -22.45
C MET A 7 -27.48 8.46 -21.66
N SER A 8 -28.49 7.61 -21.46
CA SER A 8 -29.62 7.92 -20.59
C SER A 8 -29.20 7.99 -19.12
N GLY A 9 -29.97 8.71 -18.30
CA GLY A 9 -29.69 8.79 -16.85
C GLY A 9 -29.65 7.42 -16.17
N THR A 10 -30.52 6.48 -16.60
CA THR A 10 -30.54 5.11 -16.09
C THR A 10 -29.24 4.36 -16.41
N GLU A 11 -28.71 4.50 -17.63
CA GLU A 11 -27.43 3.88 -18.02
C GLU A 11 -26.26 4.50 -17.26
N MET A 12 -26.29 5.81 -16.99
CA MET A 12 -25.29 6.48 -16.16
C MET A 12 -25.27 5.92 -14.73
N PHE A 13 -26.44 5.78 -14.10
CA PHE A 13 -26.54 5.20 -12.75
C PHE A 13 -26.07 3.75 -12.72
N ALA A 14 -26.51 2.91 -13.67
CA ALA A 14 -26.08 1.52 -13.74
C ALA A 14 -24.56 1.39 -13.91
N ARG A 15 -23.94 2.24 -14.75
CA ARG A 15 -22.48 2.28 -14.94
C ARG A 15 -21.75 2.74 -13.68
N ARG A 16 -22.30 3.74 -12.98
CA ARG A 16 -21.76 4.22 -11.71
C ARG A 16 -21.81 3.13 -10.64
N ASP A 17 -22.93 2.42 -10.50
CA ASP A 17 -23.09 1.34 -9.52
C ASP A 17 -22.13 0.17 -9.81
N ALA A 18 -21.96 -0.17 -11.10
CA ALA A 18 -20.98 -1.18 -11.53
C ALA A 18 -19.55 -0.76 -11.17
N ALA A 19 -19.19 0.49 -11.43
CA ALA A 19 -17.89 1.04 -11.06
C ALA A 19 -17.70 1.06 -9.53
N GLU A 20 -18.73 1.42 -8.75
CA GLU A 20 -18.67 1.38 -7.29
C GLU A 20 -18.42 -0.03 -6.76
N SER A 21 -19.12 -1.03 -7.32
CA SER A 21 -18.92 -2.44 -6.97
C SER A 21 -17.50 -2.92 -7.31
N GLU A 22 -16.96 -2.55 -8.47
CA GLU A 22 -15.60 -2.92 -8.87
C GLU A 22 -14.56 -2.28 -7.96
N ILE A 23 -14.64 -0.96 -7.78
CA ILE A 23 -13.68 -0.17 -7.00
C ILE A 23 -13.68 -0.61 -5.53
N SER A 24 -14.86 -0.80 -4.93
CA SER A 24 -14.96 -1.26 -3.54
C SER A 24 -14.37 -2.66 -3.37
N GLY A 25 -14.57 -3.56 -4.35
CA GLY A 25 -13.93 -4.87 -4.40
C GLY A 25 -12.40 -4.78 -4.44
N LEU A 26 -11.85 -3.90 -5.29
CA LEU A 26 -10.40 -3.66 -5.39
C LEU A 26 -9.81 -3.03 -4.13
N ILE A 27 -10.52 -2.10 -3.49
CA ILE A 27 -10.12 -1.53 -2.20
C ILE A 27 -10.08 -2.64 -1.14
N GLY A 28 -11.12 -3.49 -1.06
CA GLY A 28 -11.15 -4.64 -0.17
C GLY A 28 -9.97 -5.58 -0.40
N GLN A 29 -9.70 -5.93 -1.66
CA GLN A 29 -8.53 -6.74 -2.03
C GLN A 29 -7.22 -6.09 -1.58
N PHE A 30 -7.07 -4.78 -1.78
CA PHE A 30 -5.88 -4.06 -1.35
C PHE A 30 -5.70 -4.12 0.17
N VAL A 31 -6.77 -3.99 0.96
CA VAL A 31 -6.70 -4.12 2.42
C VAL A 31 -6.15 -5.48 2.84
N PHE A 32 -6.66 -6.58 2.24
CA PHE A 32 -6.17 -7.93 2.53
C PHE A 32 -4.71 -8.13 2.11
N THR A 33 -4.33 -7.67 0.92
CA THR A 33 -2.95 -7.80 0.43
C THR A 33 -1.99 -6.95 1.24
N TYR A 34 -2.39 -5.75 1.66
CA TYR A 34 -1.60 -4.89 2.54
C TYR A 34 -1.44 -5.51 3.92
N SER A 35 -2.47 -6.15 4.48
CA SER A 35 -2.35 -6.88 5.75
C SER A 35 -1.29 -7.97 5.68
N ARG A 36 -1.27 -8.77 4.60
CA ARG A 36 -0.22 -9.77 4.36
C ARG A 36 1.17 -9.12 4.25
N PHE A 37 1.26 -7.98 3.58
CA PHE A 37 2.49 -7.21 3.49
C PHE A 37 3.00 -6.77 4.86
N ILE A 38 2.13 -6.27 5.74
CA ILE A 38 2.47 -5.90 7.12
C ILE A 38 2.98 -7.11 7.91
N THR A 39 2.32 -8.27 7.78
CA THR A 39 2.81 -9.51 8.39
C THR A 39 4.23 -9.86 7.92
N ALA A 40 4.50 -9.73 6.61
CA ALA A 40 5.84 -9.96 6.06
C ALA A 40 6.89 -8.98 6.64
N LEU A 41 6.51 -7.72 6.89
CA LEU A 41 7.38 -6.75 7.55
C LEU A 41 7.69 -7.16 8.99
N HIS A 42 6.67 -7.55 9.77
CA HIS A 42 6.86 -8.03 11.14
C HIS A 42 7.82 -9.23 11.16
N LEU A 43 7.60 -10.21 10.28
CA LEU A 43 8.48 -11.37 10.16
C LEU A 43 9.91 -10.96 9.81
N CYS A 44 10.10 -10.00 8.89
CA CYS A 44 11.43 -9.50 8.54
C CYS A 44 12.13 -8.84 9.73
N VAL A 45 11.41 -8.00 10.49
CA VAL A 45 11.96 -7.32 11.67
C VAL A 45 12.26 -8.32 12.79
N ALA A 46 11.38 -9.27 13.04
CA ALA A 46 11.51 -10.26 14.12
C ALA A 46 12.66 -11.24 13.86
N TRP A 47 12.79 -11.72 12.61
CA TRP A 47 13.81 -12.69 12.22
C TRP A 47 15.19 -12.08 11.93
N HIS A 48 15.35 -10.77 12.12
CA HIS A 48 16.67 -10.16 12.04
C HIS A 48 17.65 -10.85 13.01
N ASN A 49 18.95 -10.82 12.72
CA ASN A 49 19.96 -11.48 13.54
C ASN A 49 19.68 -12.97 13.84
N GLN A 50 19.07 -13.69 12.89
CA GLN A 50 18.68 -15.10 13.04
C GLN A 50 17.67 -15.36 14.17
N GLY A 51 16.83 -14.36 14.48
CA GLY A 51 15.76 -14.49 15.46
C GLY A 51 16.22 -14.47 16.93
N LYS A 52 17.43 -13.97 17.21
CA LYS A 52 17.94 -13.85 18.60
C LYS A 52 17.03 -13.04 19.52
N ASP A 53 16.27 -12.11 18.97
CA ASP A 53 15.39 -11.21 19.74
C ASP A 53 13.90 -11.62 19.67
N LEU A 54 13.59 -12.82 19.16
CA LEU A 54 12.21 -13.29 18.97
C LEU A 54 11.41 -13.31 20.27
N ASP A 55 12.03 -13.64 21.40
CA ASP A 55 11.35 -13.70 22.71
C ASP A 55 10.92 -12.31 23.20
N SER A 56 11.65 -11.26 22.80
CA SER A 56 11.34 -9.88 23.19
C SER A 56 10.47 -9.13 22.19
N TYR A 57 10.32 -9.67 20.97
CA TYR A 57 9.59 -8.99 19.90
C TYR A 57 8.08 -8.82 20.16
N PRO A 58 7.35 -9.82 20.70
CA PRO A 58 5.91 -9.69 20.92
C PRO A 58 5.51 -8.50 21.77
N SER A 59 6.29 -8.16 22.80
CA SER A 59 5.97 -7.07 23.73
C SER A 59 6.01 -5.68 23.09
N ILE A 60 6.68 -5.54 21.95
CA ILE A 60 6.75 -4.29 21.20
C ILE A 60 5.98 -4.34 19.89
N ALA A 61 5.59 -5.54 19.41
CA ALA A 61 5.07 -5.73 18.06
C ALA A 61 3.73 -5.00 17.83
N GLU A 62 2.84 -5.00 18.83
CA GLU A 62 1.51 -4.37 18.73
C GLU A 62 1.58 -2.86 18.53
N ASP A 63 2.62 -2.21 19.06
CA ASP A 63 2.81 -0.76 18.97
C ASP A 63 3.48 -0.32 17.67
N LEU A 64 3.94 -1.25 16.82
CA LEU A 64 4.67 -0.91 15.60
C LEU A 64 3.70 -0.62 14.44
N ALA A 65 3.61 0.65 14.06
CA ALA A 65 2.99 0.99 12.79
C ALA A 65 3.88 0.58 11.61
N ALA A 66 3.28 0.51 10.41
CA ALA A 66 4.00 0.22 9.18
C ALA A 66 5.25 1.10 8.97
N ALA A 67 5.18 2.38 9.35
CA ALA A 67 6.31 3.30 9.25
C ALA A 67 7.46 2.94 10.21
N ASP A 68 7.16 2.42 11.39
CA ASP A 68 8.15 1.95 12.36
C ASP A 68 8.84 0.67 11.86
N LEU A 69 8.07 -0.26 11.29
CA LEU A 69 8.61 -1.49 10.70
C LEU A 69 9.60 -1.19 9.57
N LEU A 70 9.23 -0.31 8.63
CA LEU A 70 10.12 0.08 7.53
C LEU A 70 11.39 0.76 8.03
N ARG A 71 11.30 1.64 9.04
CA ARG A 71 12.47 2.27 9.67
C ARG A 71 13.37 1.24 10.36
N ARG A 72 12.80 0.24 11.03
CA ARG A 72 13.56 -0.84 11.67
C ARG A 72 14.29 -1.69 10.64
N ILE A 73 13.65 -2.07 9.54
CA ILE A 73 14.29 -2.80 8.43
C ILE A 73 15.45 -1.98 7.86
N GLU A 74 15.26 -0.67 7.64
CA GLU A 74 16.35 0.19 7.16
C GLU A 74 17.54 0.21 8.12
N LYS A 75 17.27 0.38 9.41
CA LYS A 75 18.30 0.37 10.44
C LYS A 75 19.04 -0.97 10.48
N GLN A 76 18.31 -2.08 10.53
CA GLN A 76 18.88 -3.44 10.52
C GLN A 76 19.75 -3.68 9.28
N ALA A 77 19.28 -3.28 8.10
CA ALA A 77 20.05 -3.38 6.86
C ALA A 77 21.31 -2.52 6.88
N ARG A 78 21.23 -1.29 7.42
CA ARG A 78 22.37 -0.39 7.53
C ARG A 78 23.42 -0.94 8.49
N ASP A 79 22.98 -1.39 9.66
CA ASP A 79 23.84 -1.87 10.75
C ASP A 79 24.58 -3.15 10.32
N LYS A 80 23.90 -4.06 9.60
CA LYS A 80 24.48 -5.34 9.18
C LYS A 80 25.27 -5.30 7.88
N LEU A 81 24.78 -4.58 6.87
CA LEU A 81 25.36 -4.61 5.51
C LEU A 81 26.26 -3.40 5.22
N GLY A 82 26.24 -2.38 6.07
CA GLY A 82 26.94 -1.11 5.85
C GLY A 82 26.24 -0.20 4.83
N SER A 83 26.30 1.10 5.06
CA SER A 83 25.54 2.13 4.31
C SER A 83 25.97 2.33 2.84
N THR A 84 27.15 1.84 2.46
CA THR A 84 27.70 1.98 1.10
C THR A 84 27.50 0.74 0.24
N SER A 85 27.10 -0.39 0.83
CA SER A 85 26.98 -1.67 0.13
C SER A 85 25.88 -1.67 -0.93
N LEU A 86 26.08 -2.45 -2.00
CA LEU A 86 25.05 -2.65 -3.02
C LEU A 86 23.79 -3.29 -2.42
N ALA A 87 23.95 -4.20 -1.45
CA ALA A 87 22.86 -4.84 -0.74
C ALA A 87 22.01 -3.81 0.04
N PHE A 88 22.63 -2.90 0.79
CA PHE A 88 21.90 -1.83 1.46
C PHE A 88 21.17 -0.90 0.47
N LYS A 89 21.81 -0.56 -0.66
CA LYS A 89 21.14 0.22 -1.73
C LYS A 89 19.91 -0.49 -2.30
N ALA A 90 19.96 -1.82 -2.43
CA ALA A 90 18.82 -2.61 -2.87
C ALA A 90 17.67 -2.56 -1.84
N TYR A 91 17.95 -2.75 -0.56
CA TYR A 91 16.99 -2.54 0.52
C TYR A 91 16.40 -1.13 0.51
N LYS A 92 17.25 -0.10 0.36
CA LYS A 92 16.81 1.30 0.32
C LYS A 92 15.87 1.59 -0.85
N SER A 93 16.15 1.03 -2.03
CA SER A 93 15.30 1.15 -3.21
C SER A 93 13.94 0.46 -3.01
N TRP A 94 13.94 -0.73 -2.39
CA TRP A 94 12.73 -1.44 -2.01
C TRP A 94 11.92 -0.68 -0.94
N LEU A 95 12.57 -0.17 0.11
CA LEU A 95 11.95 0.62 1.18
C LEU A 95 11.23 1.86 0.64
N ARG A 96 11.82 2.57 -0.33
CA ARG A 96 11.17 3.71 -0.99
C ARG A 96 9.82 3.33 -1.60
N ARG A 97 9.74 2.19 -2.29
CA ARG A 97 8.49 1.70 -2.90
C ARG A 97 7.51 1.19 -1.85
N ALA A 98 8.00 0.56 -0.78
CA ALA A 98 7.18 0.18 0.37
C ALA A 98 6.55 1.38 1.07
N HIS A 99 7.28 2.50 1.21
CA HIS A 99 6.74 3.76 1.73
C HIS A 99 5.62 4.32 0.85
N GLN A 100 5.77 4.26 -0.48
CA GLN A 100 4.72 4.67 -1.41
C GLN A 100 3.44 3.84 -1.22
N ILE A 101 3.56 2.52 -1.08
CA ILE A 101 2.39 1.66 -0.80
C ILE A 101 1.74 1.96 0.55
N ARG A 102 2.53 2.29 1.59
CA ARG A 102 1.99 2.78 2.87
C ARG A 102 1.22 4.09 2.70
N GLU A 103 1.75 5.03 1.93
CA GLU A 103 1.07 6.31 1.66
C GLU A 103 -0.23 6.10 0.88
N THR A 104 -0.21 5.25 -0.15
CA THR A 104 -1.43 4.85 -0.87
C THR A 104 -2.45 4.23 0.08
N ARG A 105 -2.04 3.32 0.97
CA ARG A 105 -2.93 2.75 1.99
C ARG A 105 -3.52 3.81 2.90
N ASN A 106 -2.73 4.75 3.37
CA ASN A 106 -3.23 5.84 4.21
C ASN A 106 -4.26 6.68 3.47
N THR A 107 -3.98 7.04 2.21
CA THR A 107 -4.97 7.71 1.35
C THR A 107 -6.23 6.89 1.25
N VAL A 108 -6.13 5.60 0.89
CA VAL A 108 -7.30 4.73 0.69
C VAL A 108 -8.16 4.60 1.94
N MET A 109 -7.54 4.39 3.10
CA MET A 109 -8.24 4.11 4.35
C MET A 109 -8.79 5.35 5.06
N HIS A 110 -8.21 6.53 4.81
CA HIS A 110 -8.63 7.77 5.46
C HIS A 110 -9.43 8.69 4.55
N SER A 111 -9.70 8.27 3.32
CA SER A 111 -10.52 9.05 2.37
C SER A 111 -12.01 8.76 2.52
N ARG A 112 -12.79 9.76 2.13
CA ARG A 112 -14.21 9.60 1.80
C ARG A 112 -14.29 9.32 0.30
N TRP A 113 -15.03 8.30 -0.08
CA TRP A 113 -15.07 7.82 -1.45
C TRP A 113 -16.35 8.24 -2.16
N SER A 114 -16.22 8.61 -3.43
CA SER A 114 -17.32 8.76 -4.37
C SER A 114 -16.91 8.25 -5.74
N ILE A 115 -17.89 7.98 -6.59
CA ILE A 115 -17.68 7.60 -7.99
C ILE A 115 -18.08 8.78 -8.87
N GLU A 116 -17.23 9.07 -9.85
CA GLU A 116 -17.50 10.09 -10.87
C GLU A 116 -18.79 9.77 -11.64
N ALA A 117 -19.51 10.79 -12.11
CA ALA A 117 -20.87 10.64 -12.65
C ALA A 117 -20.99 9.64 -13.82
N PHE A 118 -19.95 9.51 -14.65
CA PHE A 118 -19.89 8.56 -15.77
C PHE A 118 -19.23 7.22 -15.41
N GLY A 119 -18.96 6.97 -14.12
CA GLY A 119 -18.39 5.71 -13.62
C GLY A 119 -16.96 5.45 -14.12
N ARG A 120 -16.20 6.48 -14.49
CA ARG A 120 -14.84 6.29 -15.06
C ARG A 120 -13.78 6.13 -13.98
N HIS A 121 -13.93 6.86 -12.87
CA HIS A 121 -12.94 6.90 -11.80
C HIS A 121 -13.60 7.05 -10.43
N ALA A 122 -12.89 6.61 -9.42
CA ALA A 122 -13.20 6.87 -8.03
C ALA A 122 -12.46 8.13 -7.55
N ILE A 123 -13.12 8.91 -6.70
CA ILE A 123 -12.59 10.13 -6.10
C ILE A 123 -12.44 9.88 -4.61
N ALA A 124 -11.21 10.01 -4.13
CA ALA A 124 -10.85 9.84 -2.73
C ALA A 124 -10.58 11.22 -2.11
N VAL A 125 -11.49 11.68 -1.26
CA VAL A 125 -11.38 12.98 -0.58
C VAL A 125 -10.66 12.79 0.76
N THR A 126 -9.44 13.31 0.85
CA THR A 126 -8.55 13.14 2.02
C THR A 126 -8.71 14.24 3.08
N THR A 127 -9.48 15.27 2.77
CA THR A 127 -9.74 16.42 3.66
C THR A 127 -11.05 16.21 4.43
N PRO A 128 -11.13 16.65 5.70
CA PRO A 128 -12.40 16.67 6.43
C PRO A 128 -13.45 17.54 5.74
N VAL A 129 -14.72 17.25 6.02
CA VAL A 129 -15.84 18.08 5.56
C VAL A 129 -15.63 19.51 6.10
N PHE A 130 -15.85 20.52 5.25
CA PHE A 130 -15.71 21.96 5.55
C PHE A 130 -14.27 22.51 5.66
N VAL A 131 -13.24 21.72 5.30
CA VAL A 131 -11.84 22.20 5.23
C VAL A 131 -11.46 22.50 3.79
N GLU A 132 -10.96 23.71 3.54
CA GLU A 132 -10.47 24.17 2.23
C GLU A 132 -8.94 24.36 2.22
N PRO A 133 -8.25 24.08 1.10
CA PRO A 133 -8.78 23.52 -0.14
C PRO A 133 -9.08 22.01 0.00
N VAL A 134 -10.17 21.56 -0.61
CA VAL A 134 -10.47 20.12 -0.74
C VAL A 134 -9.32 19.42 -1.48
N LYS A 135 -8.79 18.35 -0.89
CA LYS A 135 -7.76 17.50 -1.52
C LYS A 135 -8.38 16.20 -2.00
N GLU A 136 -8.37 16.05 -3.31
CA GLU A 136 -8.88 14.87 -4.02
C GLU A 136 -7.73 14.06 -4.60
N VAL A 137 -7.86 12.73 -4.53
CA VAL A 137 -7.00 11.80 -5.26
C VAL A 137 -7.91 10.94 -6.13
N ILE A 138 -7.61 10.92 -7.43
CA ILE A 138 -8.39 10.18 -8.42
C ILE A 138 -7.76 8.80 -8.60
N PHE A 139 -8.59 7.76 -8.52
CA PHE A 139 -8.20 6.37 -8.76
C PHE A 139 -9.02 5.78 -9.91
N SER A 140 -8.36 5.25 -10.93
CA SER A 140 -8.96 4.29 -11.84
C SER A 140 -8.96 2.88 -11.24
N ALA A 141 -9.82 2.01 -11.77
CA ALA A 141 -9.79 0.58 -11.42
C ALA A 141 -8.41 -0.04 -11.70
N ASP A 142 -7.79 0.29 -12.84
CA ASP A 142 -6.45 -0.18 -13.19
C ASP A 142 -5.37 0.28 -12.21
N GLN A 143 -5.45 1.51 -11.72
CA GLN A 143 -4.52 2.02 -10.70
C GLN A 143 -4.66 1.21 -9.40
N LEU A 144 -5.88 0.92 -8.96
CA LEU A 144 -6.10 0.11 -7.75
C LEU A 144 -5.65 -1.35 -7.94
N ARG A 145 -5.87 -1.95 -9.11
CA ARG A 145 -5.32 -3.26 -9.47
C ARG A 145 -3.80 -3.26 -9.41
N GLN A 146 -3.17 -2.23 -10.00
CA GLN A 146 -1.71 -2.09 -10.01
C GLN A 146 -1.15 -1.92 -8.59
N VAL A 147 -1.86 -1.22 -7.71
CA VAL A 147 -1.48 -1.09 -6.29
C VAL A 147 -1.50 -2.45 -5.58
N CYS A 148 -2.55 -3.27 -5.80
CA CYS A 148 -2.62 -4.63 -5.27
C CYS A 148 -1.43 -5.48 -5.74
N GLN A 149 -1.17 -5.49 -7.05
CA GLN A 149 -0.06 -6.24 -7.65
C GLN A 149 1.31 -5.76 -7.15
N THR A 150 1.46 -4.45 -6.94
CA THR A 150 2.70 -3.88 -6.42
C THR A 150 2.96 -4.34 -4.99
N CYS A 151 1.90 -4.44 -4.17
CA CYS A 151 2.00 -4.94 -2.81
C CYS A 151 2.46 -6.42 -2.77
N GLU A 152 1.92 -7.26 -3.65
CA GLU A 152 2.36 -8.66 -3.81
C GLU A 152 3.80 -8.75 -4.29
N LYS A 153 4.15 -7.97 -5.31
CA LYS A 153 5.51 -7.90 -5.85
C LYS A 153 6.52 -7.49 -4.78
N LEU A 154 6.19 -6.48 -3.95
CA LEU A 154 7.08 -6.04 -2.87
C LEU A 154 7.30 -7.13 -1.82
N MET A 155 6.29 -7.96 -1.52
CA MET A 155 6.48 -9.12 -0.64
C MET A 155 7.45 -10.14 -1.25
N GLY A 156 7.28 -10.48 -2.53
CA GLY A 156 8.19 -11.39 -3.23
C GLY A 156 9.62 -10.85 -3.30
N GLU A 157 9.77 -9.56 -3.56
CA GLU A 157 11.07 -8.89 -3.57
C GLU A 157 11.72 -8.85 -2.19
N LEU A 158 10.95 -8.64 -1.11
CA LEU A 158 11.47 -8.68 0.25
C LEU A 158 12.03 -10.07 0.58
N ASN A 159 11.31 -11.14 0.22
CA ASN A 159 11.80 -12.50 0.40
C ASN A 159 13.10 -12.72 -0.39
N GLY A 160 13.13 -12.33 -1.66
CA GLY A 160 14.35 -12.44 -2.47
C GLY A 160 15.53 -11.62 -1.95
N LEU A 161 15.27 -10.46 -1.33
CA LEU A 161 16.31 -9.67 -0.66
C LEU A 161 16.83 -10.38 0.59
N ARG A 162 15.94 -10.98 1.39
CA ARG A 162 16.33 -11.73 2.60
C ARG A 162 17.11 -12.99 2.28
N ASP A 163 16.76 -13.70 1.21
CA ASP A 163 17.48 -14.91 0.79
C ASP A 163 18.90 -14.58 0.32
N LYS A 164 19.08 -13.49 -0.42
CA LYS A 164 20.38 -13.06 -0.95
C LYS A 164 21.23 -12.32 0.08
N HIS A 165 20.59 -11.51 0.92
CA HIS A 165 21.20 -10.59 1.87
C HIS A 165 20.45 -10.61 3.20
N PRO A 166 20.64 -11.66 4.02
CA PRO A 166 19.91 -11.82 5.28
C PRO A 166 20.18 -10.66 6.25
N LEU A 167 19.11 -10.10 6.82
CA LEU A 167 19.17 -9.11 7.91
C LEU A 167 19.37 -9.76 9.28
#